data_AF-A0A0Q4HFW1-F1
#
_entry.id   AF-A0A0Q4HFW1-F1
#
_cell.length_a   1.000
_cell.length_b   1.000
_cell.length_c   1.000
_cell.angle_alpha   90.00
_cell.angle_beta   90.00
_cell.angle_gamma   90.00
#
_symmetry.space_group_name_H-M   'P 1'
#
loop_
_entity.id
_entity.type
_entity.pdbx_description
1 polymer ?
#
loop_
_entity_poly.entity_id
_entity_poly.type
_entity_poly.pdbx_seq_one_letter_code
_entity_poly.pdbx_strand_id
1 'polypeptide(L)'
;MADVENRQSAENLANRLRLLIDVAIAETGAEPTYSQIAAFLSERGTKLSRSRWTYMVNGHRWVQDRRLYEGLAAYFDVDAEFLAGDDGAVTPERVSAQLDLVRSMRAARVKAYAARTLGDISPDALHAISRYLDEEITRS
;
A
#
# COMPACT_ATOMS: atom_id res chain seq x y z
N MET A 1 18.32 17.75 6.18
CA MET A 1 17.70 16.83 7.17
C MET A 1 16.18 16.78 6.97
N ALA A 2 15.46 17.90 7.08
CA ALA A 2 14.01 17.95 6.86
C ALA A 2 13.51 17.35 5.51
N ASP A 3 14.22 17.57 4.39
CA ASP A 3 13.80 16.99 3.10
C ASP A 3 13.90 15.46 3.05
N VAL A 4 14.90 14.89 3.71
CA VAL A 4 15.07 13.42 3.82
C VAL A 4 13.96 12.84 4.69
N GLU A 5 13.65 13.50 5.80
CA GLU A 5 12.60 13.14 6.75
C GLU A 5 11.20 13.20 6.11
N ASN A 6 10.94 14.25 5.32
CA ASN A 6 9.72 14.40 4.53
C ASN A 6 9.58 13.28 3.49
N ARG A 7 10.67 12.93 2.81
CA ARG A 7 10.67 11.84 1.83
C ARG A 7 10.38 10.50 2.50
N GLN A 8 11.06 10.20 3.61
CA GLN A 8 10.79 8.98 4.38
C GLN A 8 9.33 8.91 4.84
N SER A 9 8.79 10.04 5.32
CA SER A 9 7.39 10.13 5.74
C SER A 9 6.40 9.90 4.58
N ALA A 10 6.73 10.40 3.38
CA ALA A 10 5.94 10.16 2.18
C ALA A 10 5.98 8.68 1.76
N GLU A 11 7.15 8.05 1.80
CA GLU A 11 7.35 6.64 1.46
C GLU A 11 6.62 5.72 2.46
N ASN A 12 6.69 6.02 3.76
CA ASN A 12 5.98 5.29 4.80
C ASN A 12 4.45 5.36 4.61
N LEU A 13 3.90 6.54 4.34
CA LEU A 13 2.48 6.70 4.02
C LEU A 13 2.09 5.87 2.79
N ALA A 14 2.89 5.93 1.73
CA ALA A 14 2.65 5.19 0.49
C ALA A 14 2.62 3.67 0.73
N ASN A 15 3.53 3.16 1.56
CA ASN A 15 3.59 1.74 1.92
C ASN A 15 2.33 1.28 2.66
N ARG A 16 1.83 2.09 3.60
CA ARG A 16 0.58 1.81 4.32
C ARG A 16 -0.64 1.84 3.40
N LEU A 17 -0.76 2.86 2.55
CA LEU A 17 -1.86 2.94 1.58
C LEU A 17 -1.85 1.76 0.60
N ARG A 18 -0.69 1.35 0.10
CA ARG A 18 -0.55 0.17 -0.78
C ARG A 18 -0.91 -1.13 -0.07
N LEU A 19 -0.52 -1.28 1.19
CA LEU A 19 -0.93 -2.42 2.01
C LEU A 19 -2.45 -2.49 2.15
N LEU A 20 -3.11 -1.37 2.46
CA LEU A 20 -4.57 -1.33 2.58
C LEU A 20 -5.29 -1.63 1.27
N ILE A 21 -4.74 -1.18 0.13
CA ILE A 21 -5.25 -1.54 -1.20
C ILE A 21 -5.11 -3.05 -1.44
N ASP A 22 -3.97 -3.65 -1.10
CA ASP A 22 -3.77 -5.09 -1.27
C ASP A 22 -4.69 -5.92 -0.37
N VAL A 23 -4.93 -5.48 0.87
CA VAL A 23 -5.91 -6.08 1.77
C VAL A 23 -7.32 -5.99 1.18
N ALA A 24 -7.71 -4.83 0.66
CA ALA A 24 -9.01 -4.68 0.00
C ALA A 24 -9.16 -5.60 -1.24
N ILE A 25 -8.09 -5.79 -2.01
CA ILE A 25 -8.08 -6.75 -3.14
C ILE A 25 -8.22 -8.18 -2.61
N ALA A 26 -7.52 -8.55 -1.55
CA ALA A 26 -7.60 -9.88 -0.95
C ALA A 26 -9.04 -10.21 -0.47
N GLU A 27 -9.74 -9.22 0.08
CA GLU A 27 -11.09 -9.40 0.63
C GLU A 27 -12.21 -9.33 -0.42
N THR A 28 -12.06 -8.46 -1.42
CA THR A 28 -13.13 -8.18 -2.39
C THR A 28 -12.87 -8.76 -3.77
N GLY A 29 -11.64 -9.20 -4.04
CA GLY A 29 -11.18 -9.65 -5.36
C GLY A 29 -10.91 -8.51 -6.35
N ALA A 30 -11.12 -7.24 -5.97
CA ALA A 30 -11.00 -6.10 -6.86
C ALA A 30 -10.22 -4.94 -6.22
N GLU A 31 -9.46 -4.22 -7.05
CA GLU A 31 -8.74 -3.02 -6.60
C GLU A 31 -9.71 -1.85 -6.42
N PRO A 32 -9.73 -1.20 -5.23
CA PRO A 32 -10.44 0.05 -5.02
C PRO A 32 -10.07 1.10 -6.07
N THR A 33 -11.05 1.55 -6.84
CA THR A 33 -10.81 2.59 -7.84
C THR A 33 -10.70 3.96 -7.19
N TYR A 34 -9.90 4.85 -7.79
CA TYR A 34 -9.85 6.26 -7.39
C TYR A 34 -11.24 6.90 -7.27
N SER A 35 -12.16 6.58 -8.19
CA SER A 35 -13.52 7.16 -8.18
C SER A 35 -14.33 6.71 -6.96
N GLN A 36 -14.19 5.45 -6.53
CA GLN A 36 -14.86 4.96 -5.31
C GLN A 36 -14.33 5.68 -4.07
N ILE A 37 -12.99 5.78 -3.94
CA ILE A 37 -12.35 6.46 -2.81
C ILE A 37 -12.74 7.94 -2.78
N ALA A 38 -12.64 8.63 -3.92
CA ALA A 38 -12.95 10.05 -4.02
C ALA A 38 -14.44 10.34 -3.74
N ALA A 39 -15.35 9.49 -4.21
CA ALA A 39 -16.78 9.61 -3.91
C ALA A 39 -17.05 9.47 -2.40
N PHE A 40 -16.50 8.42 -1.78
CA PHE A 40 -16.65 8.18 -0.33
C PHE A 40 -16.15 9.36 0.51
N LEU A 41 -14.99 9.93 0.15
CA LEU A 41 -14.43 11.09 0.83
C LEU A 41 -15.30 12.35 0.60
N SER A 42 -15.80 12.54 -0.62
CA SER A 42 -16.60 13.71 -0.98
C SER A 42 -17.92 13.76 -0.23
N GLU A 43 -18.58 12.62 -0.03
CA GLU A 43 -19.79 12.49 0.81
C GLU A 43 -19.55 12.95 2.25
N ARG A 44 -18.30 12.87 2.72
CA ARG A 44 -17.85 13.28 4.06
C ARG A 44 -17.17 14.65 4.06
N GLY A 45 -17.37 15.44 3.01
CA GLY A 45 -16.86 16.81 2.90
C GLY A 45 -15.36 16.93 2.62
N THR A 46 -14.69 15.83 2.26
CA THR A 46 -13.26 15.81 1.94
C THR A 46 -13.03 15.61 0.45
N LYS A 47 -12.37 16.58 -0.21
CA LYS A 47 -12.05 16.47 -1.64
C LYS A 47 -10.69 15.82 -1.84
N LEU A 48 -10.65 14.78 -2.68
CA LEU A 48 -9.41 14.14 -3.13
C LEU A 48 -9.28 14.32 -4.65
N SER A 49 -8.20 14.96 -5.11
CA SER A 49 -7.90 15.03 -6.54
C SER A 49 -7.11 13.81 -7.00
N ARG A 50 -7.19 13.47 -8.29
CA ARG A 50 -6.46 12.34 -8.86
C ARG A 50 -4.95 12.50 -8.73
N SER A 51 -4.43 13.70 -9.00
CA SER A 51 -3.00 13.98 -8.81
C SER A 51 -2.58 13.82 -7.35
N ARG A 52 -3.43 14.22 -6.39
CA ARG A 52 -3.16 14.06 -4.96
C ARG A 52 -3.11 12.61 -4.53
N TRP A 53 -4.09 11.83 -4.96
CA TRP A 53 -4.08 10.40 -4.79
C TRP A 53 -2.78 9.78 -5.36
N THR A 54 -2.45 10.08 -6.62
CA THR A 54 -1.28 9.53 -7.30
C THR A 54 0.04 9.80 -6.56
N TYR A 55 0.29 11.02 -6.09
CA TYR A 55 1.55 11.28 -5.39
C TYR A 55 1.59 10.67 -3.99
N MET A 56 0.43 10.46 -3.34
CA MET A 56 0.35 9.82 -2.02
C MET A 56 0.65 8.34 -2.12
N VAL A 57 -0.04 7.62 -3.02
CA VAL A 57 0.21 6.18 -3.21
C VAL A 57 1.58 5.88 -3.79
N ASN A 58 2.23 6.85 -4.42
CA ASN A 58 3.59 6.70 -4.93
C ASN A 58 4.70 7.25 -4.01
N GLY A 59 4.34 7.88 -2.90
CA GLY A 59 5.32 8.44 -1.95
C GLY A 59 6.11 9.62 -2.49
N HIS A 60 5.61 10.29 -3.54
CA HIS A 60 6.32 11.43 -4.14
C HIS A 60 6.21 12.71 -3.31
N ARG A 61 5.17 12.83 -2.47
CA ARG A 61 4.96 14.00 -1.60
C ARG A 61 4.35 13.58 -0.28
N TRP A 62 4.92 14.11 0.80
CA TRP A 62 4.34 13.97 2.12
C TRP A 62 3.08 14.84 2.24
N VAL A 63 2.07 14.30 2.92
CA VAL A 63 0.77 14.94 3.12
C VAL A 63 0.49 14.99 4.60
N GLN A 64 0.22 16.19 5.11
CA GLN A 64 -0.15 16.41 6.50
C GLN A 64 -1.58 16.98 6.55
N ASP A 65 -2.55 16.17 6.14
CA ASP A 65 -3.95 16.57 6.08
C ASP A 65 -4.78 15.59 6.89
N ARG A 66 -5.09 16.01 8.11
CA ARG A 66 -5.78 15.19 9.10
C ARG A 66 -7.15 14.71 8.61
N ARG A 67 -7.94 15.58 8.00
CA ARG A 67 -9.28 15.20 7.49
C ARG A 67 -9.19 14.17 6.38
N LEU A 68 -8.18 14.29 5.52
CA LEU A 68 -7.92 13.29 4.51
C LEU A 68 -7.50 11.95 5.12
N TYR A 69 -6.66 11.95 6.15
CA TYR A 69 -6.25 10.73 6.84
C TYR A 69 -7.44 10.05 7.52
N GLU A 70 -8.25 10.80 8.27
CA GLU A 70 -9.47 10.30 8.91
C GLU A 70 -10.44 9.70 7.87
N GLY A 71 -10.62 10.37 6.73
CA GLY A 71 -11.49 9.88 5.66
C GLY A 71 -10.94 8.62 4.96
N LEU A 72 -9.63 8.54 4.72
CA LEU A 72 -9.00 7.37 4.12
C LEU A 72 -9.00 6.18 5.08
N ALA A 73 -8.72 6.43 6.36
CA ALA A 73 -8.79 5.43 7.40
C ALA A 73 -10.22 4.85 7.51
N ALA A 74 -11.24 5.71 7.50
CA ALA A 74 -12.63 5.28 7.46
C ALA A 74 -13.01 4.50 6.18
N TYR A 75 -12.43 4.82 5.03
CA TYR A 75 -12.67 4.06 3.79
C TYR A 75 -12.12 2.63 3.88
N PHE A 76 -10.91 2.49 4.43
CA PHE A 76 -10.23 1.20 4.58
C PHE A 76 -10.58 0.47 5.88
N ASP A 77 -11.47 1.04 6.70
CA ASP A 77 -11.90 0.47 7.98
C ASP A 77 -10.73 0.19 8.94
N VAL A 78 -9.88 1.21 9.11
CA VAL A 78 -8.73 1.20 10.03
C VAL A 78 -8.68 2.47 10.86
N ASP A 79 -7.86 2.46 11.92
CA ASP A 79 -7.61 3.65 12.73
C ASP A 79 -6.75 4.68 11.98
N ALA A 80 -7.06 5.97 12.18
CA ALA A 80 -6.31 7.06 11.56
C ALA A 80 -4.84 7.11 12.02
N GLU A 81 -4.57 6.70 13.26
CA GLU A 81 -3.22 6.62 13.85
C GLU A 81 -2.34 5.59 13.13
N PHE A 82 -2.92 4.46 12.72
CA PHE A 82 -2.23 3.47 11.89
C PHE A 82 -1.81 4.08 10.56
N LEU A 83 -2.71 4.82 9.89
CA LEU A 83 -2.39 5.46 8.62
C LEU A 83 -1.36 6.58 8.79
N ALA A 84 -1.47 7.35 9.88
CA ALA A 84 -0.51 8.38 10.25
C ALA A 84 0.89 7.82 10.51
N GLY A 85 0.96 6.59 11.03
CA GLY A 85 2.21 5.98 11.43
C GLY A 85 2.70 6.52 12.75
N ASP A 86 1.78 6.85 13.65
CA ASP A 86 2.12 7.29 14.99
C ASP A 86 2.88 6.15 15.70
N ASP A 87 3.93 6.51 16.45
CA ASP A 87 4.75 5.53 17.15
C ASP A 87 3.88 4.71 18.11
N GLY A 88 3.91 3.39 17.96
CA GLY A 88 3.10 2.46 18.76
C GLY A 88 1.68 2.21 18.24
N ALA A 89 1.30 2.78 17.09
CA ALA A 89 0.02 2.46 16.46
C ALA A 89 -0.07 0.95 16.18
N VAL A 90 -1.16 0.35 16.68
CA VAL A 90 -1.40 -1.09 16.54
C VAL A 90 -1.74 -1.39 15.09
N THR A 91 -1.13 -2.42 14.51
CA THR A 91 -1.56 -2.91 13.20
C THR A 91 -2.96 -3.50 13.35
N PRO A 92 -3.98 -3.02 12.60
CA PRO A 92 -5.34 -3.50 12.73
C PRO A 92 -5.42 -5.02 12.53
N GLU A 93 -6.26 -5.70 13.31
CA GLU A 93 -6.41 -7.16 13.25
C GLU A 93 -6.80 -7.63 11.84
N ARG A 94 -7.69 -6.90 11.18
CA ARG A 94 -8.08 -7.12 9.78
C ARG A 94 -6.89 -7.12 8.83
N VAL A 95 -5.97 -6.17 8.99
CA VAL A 95 -4.75 -6.09 8.17
C VAL A 95 -3.86 -7.30 8.47
N SER A 96 -3.65 -7.59 9.76
CA SER A 96 -2.81 -8.70 10.23
C SER A 96 -3.30 -10.05 9.70
N ALA A 97 -4.62 -10.28 9.71
CA ALA A 97 -5.26 -11.52 9.25
C ALA A 97 -5.06 -11.80 7.75
N GLN A 98 -4.79 -10.76 6.94
CA GLN A 98 -4.65 -10.88 5.48
C GLN A 98 -3.18 -10.86 5.00
N LEU A 99 -2.20 -10.65 5.89
CA LEU A 99 -0.81 -10.43 5.48
C LEU A 99 -0.21 -11.60 4.67
N ASP A 100 -0.47 -12.84 5.06
CA ASP A 100 0.07 -14.02 4.35
C ASP A 100 -0.52 -14.17 2.95
N LEU A 101 -1.81 -13.88 2.82
CA LEU A 101 -2.49 -13.87 1.52
C LEU A 101 -1.95 -12.74 0.64
N VAL A 102 -1.83 -11.52 1.18
CA VAL A 102 -1.25 -10.37 0.47
C VAL A 102 0.17 -10.67 -0.03
N ARG A 103 1.02 -11.28 0.81
CA ARG A 103 2.38 -11.70 0.42
C ARG A 103 2.33 -12.69 -0.74
N SER A 104 1.47 -13.71 -0.65
CA SER A 104 1.29 -14.71 -1.70
C SER A 104 0.82 -14.09 -3.03
N MET A 105 -0.11 -13.14 -2.97
CA MET A 105 -0.63 -12.41 -4.13
C MET A 105 0.45 -11.55 -4.80
N ARG A 106 1.26 -10.83 -4.02
CA ARG A 106 2.40 -10.05 -4.53
C ARG A 106 3.41 -10.94 -5.23
N ALA A 107 3.80 -12.06 -4.62
CA ALA A 107 4.72 -13.02 -5.22
C ALA A 107 4.17 -13.58 -6.55
N ALA A 108 2.88 -13.94 -6.60
CA ALA A 108 2.24 -14.39 -7.83
C ALA A 108 2.25 -13.32 -8.93
N ARG A 109 1.99 -12.05 -8.59
CA ARG A 109 2.03 -10.93 -9.55
C ARG A 109 3.42 -10.72 -10.14
N VAL A 110 4.48 -10.83 -9.32
CA VAL A 110 5.88 -10.78 -9.78
C VAL A 110 6.17 -11.92 -10.76
N LYS A 111 5.82 -13.16 -10.39
CA LYS A 111 6.01 -14.34 -11.26
C LYS A 111 5.28 -14.18 -12.60
N ALA A 112 4.02 -13.72 -12.57
CA ALA A 112 3.24 -13.47 -13.77
C ALA A 112 3.82 -12.35 -14.64
N TYR A 113 4.34 -11.27 -14.03
CA TYR A 113 5.01 -10.20 -14.77
C TYR A 113 6.31 -10.69 -15.43
N ALA A 114 7.14 -11.44 -14.69
CA ALA A 114 8.35 -12.04 -15.22
C ALA A 114 8.03 -12.96 -16.40
N ALA A 115 7.06 -13.87 -16.26
CA ALA A 115 6.64 -14.78 -17.34
C ALA A 115 6.16 -14.04 -18.60
N ARG A 116 5.48 -12.89 -18.45
CA ARG A 116 5.01 -12.07 -19.59
C ARG A 116 6.11 -11.22 -20.22
N THR A 117 7.09 -10.79 -19.45
CA THR A 117 8.17 -9.89 -19.90
C THR A 117 9.37 -10.66 -20.43
N LEU A 118 9.61 -11.85 -19.90
CA LEU A 118 10.78 -12.70 -20.12
C LEU A 118 10.32 -14.04 -20.67
N GLY A 119 9.69 -14.05 -21.85
CA GLY A 119 9.07 -15.23 -22.46
C GLY A 119 9.93 -16.50 -22.62
N ASP A 120 11.17 -16.55 -22.12
CA ASP A 120 12.10 -17.69 -22.18
C ASP A 120 13.12 -17.78 -20.99
N ILE A 121 12.80 -17.34 -19.76
CA ILE A 121 13.71 -17.55 -18.61
C ILE A 121 13.31 -18.78 -17.77
N SER A 122 14.29 -19.66 -17.52
CA SER A 122 14.10 -20.94 -16.84
C SER A 122 13.67 -20.78 -15.37
N PRO A 123 12.92 -21.76 -14.81
CA PRO A 123 12.41 -21.73 -13.43
C PRO A 123 13.47 -21.43 -12.34
N ASP A 124 14.73 -21.79 -12.59
CA ASP A 124 15.83 -21.62 -11.63
C ASP A 124 16.18 -20.14 -11.38
N ALA A 125 16.08 -19.29 -12.41
CA ALA A 125 16.34 -17.85 -12.25
C ALA A 125 15.21 -17.16 -11.47
N LEU A 126 13.98 -17.66 -11.58
CA LEU A 126 12.83 -17.15 -10.81
C LEU A 126 12.98 -17.46 -9.31
N HIS A 127 13.53 -18.64 -8.97
CA HIS A 127 13.84 -19.03 -7.59
C HIS A 127 14.99 -18.22 -6.96
N ALA A 128 15.93 -17.72 -7.76
CA ALA A 128 16.99 -16.84 -7.25
C ALA A 128 16.46 -15.46 -6.85
N ILE A 129 15.53 -14.90 -7.65
CA ILE A 129 14.94 -13.58 -7.38
C ILE A 129 13.99 -13.62 -6.18
N SER A 130 13.18 -14.67 -6.06
CA SER A 130 12.26 -14.82 -4.92
C SER A 130 13.01 -14.90 -3.59
N ARG A 131 14.14 -15.62 -3.54
CA ARG A 131 14.98 -15.70 -2.34
C ARG A 131 15.60 -14.36 -1.95
N TYR A 132 16.03 -13.55 -2.92
CA TYR A 132 16.57 -12.23 -2.64
C TYR A 132 15.52 -11.29 -2.00
N LEU A 133 14.28 -11.35 -2.49
CA LEU A 133 13.16 -10.57 -1.95
C LEU A 133 12.77 -11.02 -0.53
N ASP A 134 12.82 -12.32 -0.24
CA ASP A 134 12.53 -12.84 1.10
C ASP A 134 13.62 -12.49 2.14
N GLU A 135 14.88 -12.41 1.71
CA GLU A 135 16.03 -12.06 2.57
C GLU A 135 16.08 -10.57 2.96
N GLU A 136 15.57 -9.68 2.12
CA GLU A 136 15.52 -8.24 2.41
C GLU A 136 14.41 -7.89 3.43
N ILE A 137 13.30 -8.64 3.38
CA ILE A 137 12.13 -8.47 4.25
C ILE A 137 12.39 -9.00 5.67
N THR A 138 13.27 -9.98 5.84
CA THR A 138 13.61 -10.55 7.17
C THR A 138 14.58 -9.65 7.95
N ARG A 139 15.15 -8.61 7.32
CA ARG A 139 16.17 -7.73 7.89
C ARG A 139 15.66 -6.31 8.24
N SER A 140 14.36 -6.07 8.12
CA SER A 140 13.70 -4.80 8.46
C SER A 140 12.71 -5.02 9.61
#